data_AF-A0A2V8KBH9-F1
#
_entry.id   AF-A0A2V8KBH9-F1
#
_cell.length_a   1.000
_cell.length_b   1.000
_cell.length_c   1.000
_cell.angle_alpha   90.00
_cell.angle_beta   90.00
_cell.angle_gamma   90.00
#
_symmetry.space_group_name_H-M   'P 1'
#
loop_
_entity.id
_entity.type
_entity.pdbx_description
1 polymer ?
#
loop_
_entity_poly.entity_id
_entity_poly.type
_entity_poly.pdbx_seq_one_letter_code
_entity_poly.pdbx_strand_id
1 'polypeptide(L)'
;MLSALLIFVFGLSIAAPPSEAQGPGAEVTFTATSANVNDAGRGVKINVFRWSSEDDRNALVAAMNPPAQRGNAEGADERGRGGAGRGAAGARGRGRGDAPAAPPNPMAGLITALERAPTIGYLWLNDSNIGYAIRYAYRTITPDRGERIILASNRRLGDTGTSWKPLAPATSTDYDFTVIELRLDSKGLGEGKASISTKVVVDPDAKMVALDNYAAAPAVLKNVKR
;
A
#
# COMPACT_ATOMS: atom_id res chain seq x y z
N MET A 1 50.48 12.52 31.44
CA MET A 1 49.99 11.28 30.80
C MET A 1 48.47 11.37 30.75
N LEU A 2 47.91 11.49 29.55
CA LEU A 2 46.47 11.61 29.25
C LEU A 2 45.79 10.24 29.47
N SER A 3 44.68 10.18 30.20
CA SER A 3 43.77 9.02 30.20
C SER A 3 42.49 9.41 29.46
N ALA A 4 42.27 8.77 28.31
CA ALA A 4 41.07 8.90 27.50
C ALA A 4 39.97 7.98 28.07
N LEU A 5 38.85 8.56 28.47
CA LEU A 5 37.64 7.84 28.85
C LEU A 5 36.84 7.54 27.58
N LEU A 6 36.82 6.26 27.19
CA LEU A 6 36.08 5.76 26.03
C LEU A 6 34.60 5.59 26.43
N ILE A 7 33.71 6.40 25.88
CA ILE A 7 32.26 6.27 26.03
C ILE A 7 31.79 5.15 25.09
N PHE A 8 31.37 4.01 25.64
CA PHE A 8 30.65 2.98 24.89
C PHE A 8 29.18 3.39 24.77
N VAL A 9 28.78 3.86 23.59
CA VAL A 9 27.36 4.00 23.22
C VAL A 9 26.85 2.62 22.84
N PHE A 10 26.06 2.00 23.72
CA PHE A 10 25.30 0.80 23.40
C PHE A 10 24.16 1.16 22.45
N GLY A 11 24.31 0.82 21.18
CA GLY A 11 23.20 0.80 20.22
C GLY A 11 22.28 -0.37 20.54
N LEU A 12 21.19 -0.13 21.28
CA LEU A 12 20.08 -1.07 21.37
C LEU A 12 19.37 -1.12 20.02
N SER A 13 19.67 -2.15 19.21
CA SER A 13 18.75 -2.59 18.16
C SER A 13 17.56 -3.27 18.83
N ILE A 14 16.43 -2.57 18.91
CA ILE A 14 15.15 -3.18 19.24
C ILE A 14 14.73 -4.00 18.01
N ALA A 15 14.97 -5.30 18.05
CA ALA A 15 14.43 -6.22 17.06
C ALA A 15 12.89 -6.13 17.15
N ALA A 16 12.25 -5.70 16.07
CA ALA A 16 10.80 -5.74 15.95
C ALA A 16 10.33 -7.20 16.13
N PRO A 17 9.32 -7.47 16.98
CA PRO A 17 8.80 -8.81 17.11
C PRO A 17 8.28 -9.30 15.75
N PRO A 18 8.37 -10.62 15.47
CA PRO A 18 7.78 -11.18 14.26
C PRO A 18 6.29 -10.81 14.22
N SER A 19 5.82 -10.31 13.07
CA SER A 19 4.38 -10.17 12.83
C SER A 19 3.76 -11.54 13.04
N GLU A 20 2.91 -11.69 14.06
CA GLU A 20 2.11 -12.90 14.23
C GLU A 20 1.27 -13.07 12.96
N ALA A 21 1.43 -14.23 12.32
CA ALA A 21 0.69 -14.55 11.10
C ALA A 21 -0.80 -14.31 11.33
N GLN A 22 -1.41 -13.43 10.51
CA GLN A 22 -2.83 -13.14 10.58
C GLN A 22 -3.59 -14.42 10.21
N GLY A 23 -4.04 -15.16 11.22
CA GLY A 23 -4.91 -16.32 11.04
C GLY A 23 -6.27 -15.89 10.45
N PRO A 24 -7.14 -16.85 10.09
CA PRO A 24 -8.52 -16.57 9.71
C PRO A 24 -9.25 -15.96 10.93
N GLY A 25 -9.11 -14.66 11.11
CA GLY A 25 -9.70 -13.93 12.21
C GLY A 25 -11.21 -13.82 12.02
N ALA A 26 -11.92 -13.71 13.13
CA ALA A 26 -13.35 -13.40 13.13
C ALA A 26 -13.65 -12.13 12.33
N GLU A 27 -14.87 -12.04 11.80
CA GLU A 27 -15.37 -10.80 11.21
C GLU A 27 -15.26 -9.66 12.22
N VAL A 28 -14.74 -8.52 11.77
CA VAL A 28 -14.57 -7.31 12.57
C VAL A 28 -15.32 -6.18 11.92
N THR A 29 -16.11 -5.45 12.71
CA THR A 29 -16.74 -4.20 12.27
C THR A 29 -16.01 -3.02 12.89
N PHE A 30 -15.82 -1.96 12.12
CA PHE A 30 -15.42 -0.65 12.63
C PHE A 30 -16.49 0.38 12.29
N THR A 31 -16.69 1.31 13.20
CA THR A 31 -17.54 2.49 12.98
C THR A 31 -16.69 3.74 13.14
N ALA A 32 -17.01 4.78 12.36
CA ALA A 32 -16.32 6.07 12.44
C ALA A 32 -17.24 7.21 11.98
N THR A 33 -16.77 8.44 12.17
CA THR A 33 -17.39 9.65 11.64
C THR A 33 -16.48 10.27 10.59
N SER A 34 -17.01 10.59 9.41
CA SER A 34 -16.28 11.26 8.34
C SER A 34 -15.83 12.66 8.78
N ALA A 35 -14.60 13.06 8.46
CA ALA A 35 -14.04 14.39 8.75
C ALA A 35 -13.20 14.90 7.58
N ASN A 36 -12.94 16.22 7.51
CA ASN A 36 -12.05 16.85 6.53
C ASN A 36 -12.35 16.53 5.04
N VAL A 37 -13.61 16.24 4.74
CA VAL A 37 -14.14 15.98 3.40
C VAL A 37 -15.48 16.69 3.23
N ASN A 38 -15.91 16.89 1.98
CA ASN A 38 -17.28 17.31 1.70
C ASN A 38 -18.29 16.31 2.30
N ASP A 39 -19.37 16.85 2.87
CA ASP A 39 -20.40 16.11 3.61
C ASP A 39 -19.86 15.32 4.82
N ALA A 40 -18.89 15.90 5.53
CA ALA A 40 -18.38 15.38 6.80
C ALA A 40 -19.46 15.32 7.92
N GLY A 41 -19.12 14.70 9.05
CA GLY A 41 -20.02 14.50 10.18
C GLY A 41 -20.97 13.30 10.05
N ARG A 42 -20.81 12.46 9.03
CA ARG A 42 -21.67 11.31 8.73
C ARG A 42 -21.04 9.99 9.14
N GLY A 43 -21.88 8.97 9.35
CA GLY A 43 -21.44 7.63 9.75
C GLY A 43 -20.66 6.91 8.64
N VAL A 44 -19.60 6.23 9.03
CA VAL A 44 -18.85 5.29 8.19
C VAL A 44 -18.84 3.94 8.88
N LYS A 45 -19.19 2.89 8.13
CA LYS A 45 -19.14 1.50 8.60
C LYS A 45 -18.16 0.71 7.76
N ILE A 46 -17.31 -0.09 8.40
CA ILE A 46 -16.29 -0.90 7.74
C ILE A 46 -16.44 -2.32 8.29
N ASN A 47 -16.72 -3.29 7.43
CA ASN A 47 -16.71 -4.70 7.81
C ASN A 47 -15.52 -5.38 7.16
N VAL A 48 -14.71 -6.06 7.95
CA VAL A 48 -13.60 -6.91 7.51
C VAL A 48 -13.98 -8.35 7.82
N PHE A 49 -14.28 -9.13 6.79
CA PHE A 49 -14.66 -10.54 6.90
C PHE A 49 -13.45 -11.45 7.05
N ARG A 50 -12.31 -11.04 6.48
CA ARG A 50 -11.04 -11.78 6.51
C ARG A 50 -9.87 -10.82 6.56
N TRP A 51 -8.84 -11.18 7.32
CA TRP A 51 -7.54 -10.53 7.31
C TRP A 51 -6.65 -11.10 6.20
N SER A 52 -5.91 -10.21 5.52
CA SER A 52 -4.92 -10.54 4.50
C SER A 52 -3.75 -11.29 5.11
N SER A 53 -3.21 -12.28 4.40
CA SER A 53 -2.05 -13.02 4.87
C SER A 53 -0.75 -12.22 4.71
N GLU A 54 0.34 -12.76 5.26
CA GLU A 54 1.70 -12.30 4.99
C GLU A 54 2.03 -12.31 3.49
N ASP A 55 1.57 -13.33 2.75
CA ASP A 55 1.76 -13.42 1.30
C ASP A 55 0.97 -12.34 0.56
N ASP A 56 -0.26 -12.07 0.99
CA ASP A 56 -1.07 -10.97 0.45
C ASP A 56 -0.37 -9.62 0.67
N ARG A 57 0.20 -9.38 1.87
CA ARG A 57 1.02 -8.18 2.16
C ARG A 57 2.23 -8.09 1.25
N ASN A 58 2.99 -9.18 1.15
CA ASN A 58 4.22 -9.23 0.35
C ASN A 58 3.91 -8.97 -1.13
N ALA A 59 2.83 -9.53 -1.66
CA ALA A 59 2.37 -9.28 -3.03
C ALA A 59 2.02 -7.81 -3.25
N LEU A 60 1.34 -7.17 -2.30
CA LEU A 60 0.96 -5.76 -2.38
C LEU A 60 2.19 -4.83 -2.35
N VAL A 61 3.17 -5.13 -1.50
CA VAL A 61 4.44 -4.39 -1.43
C VAL A 61 5.26 -4.57 -2.71
N ALA A 62 5.36 -5.80 -3.21
CA ALA A 62 6.04 -6.09 -4.48
C ALA A 62 5.37 -5.38 -5.66
N ALA A 63 4.05 -5.20 -5.63
CA ALA A 63 3.33 -4.47 -6.67
C ALA A 63 3.67 -2.96 -6.68
N MET A 64 4.00 -2.37 -5.53
CA MET A 64 4.48 -0.98 -5.45
C MET A 64 5.97 -0.82 -5.77
N ASN A 65 6.75 -1.88 -5.63
CA ASN A 65 8.16 -1.90 -5.98
C ASN A 65 8.46 -3.08 -6.91
N PRO A 66 7.87 -3.10 -8.13
CA PRO A 66 8.08 -4.22 -9.03
C PRO A 66 9.57 -4.31 -9.35
N PRO A 67 10.18 -5.50 -9.26
CA PRO A 67 11.57 -5.66 -9.64
C PRO A 67 11.72 -5.14 -11.07
N ALA A 68 12.73 -4.31 -11.30
CA ALA A 68 13.04 -3.83 -12.65
C ALA A 68 13.01 -5.03 -13.58
N GLN A 69 12.12 -5.01 -14.58
CA GLN A 69 11.97 -6.10 -15.52
C GLN A 69 13.37 -6.39 -16.08
N ARG A 70 13.98 -7.52 -15.68
CA ARG A 70 15.13 -8.03 -16.39
C ARG A 70 14.61 -8.30 -17.79
N GLY A 71 15.05 -7.51 -18.76
CA GLY A 71 14.66 -7.67 -20.14
C GLY A 71 14.78 -9.13 -20.52
N ASN A 72 13.80 -9.65 -21.24
CA ASN A 72 13.79 -11.01 -21.76
C ASN A 72 15.10 -11.26 -22.51
N ALA A 73 16.05 -11.88 -21.83
CA ALA A 73 17.24 -12.49 -22.38
C ALA A 73 17.26 -13.91 -21.83
N GLU A 74 16.28 -14.70 -22.25
CA GLU A 74 16.39 -16.15 -22.16
C GLU A 74 17.20 -16.58 -23.38
N GLY A 75 18.39 -17.11 -23.10
CA GLY A 75 19.43 -17.40 -24.08
C GLY A 75 18.98 -18.42 -25.11
N ALA A 76 19.23 -18.10 -26.38
CA ALA A 76 19.35 -19.12 -27.40
C ALA A 76 20.69 -19.84 -27.16
N ASP A 77 20.62 -20.98 -26.47
CA ASP A 77 21.75 -21.85 -26.28
C ASP A 77 22.38 -22.28 -27.61
N GLU A 78 23.70 -22.20 -27.59
CA GLU A 78 24.66 -22.66 -28.57
C GLU A 78 24.30 -24.03 -29.19
N ARG A 79 24.15 -24.04 -30.52
CA ARG A 79 24.64 -25.15 -31.34
C ARG A 79 25.46 -24.60 -32.48
N GLY A 80 26.78 -24.62 -32.29
CA GLY A 80 27.72 -24.39 -33.38
C GLY A 80 27.63 -25.46 -34.45
N ARG A 81 27.81 -25.07 -35.72
CA ARG A 81 28.55 -25.83 -36.73
C ARG A 81 28.86 -24.97 -37.96
N GLY A 82 30.16 -24.69 -38.11
CA GLY A 82 30.97 -24.46 -39.31
C GLY A 82 30.33 -23.98 -40.63
N GLY A 83 30.97 -22.96 -41.21
CA GLY A 83 30.85 -22.68 -42.64
C GLY A 83 31.54 -21.38 -43.05
N ALA A 84 32.79 -21.47 -43.52
CA ALA A 84 33.47 -20.37 -44.18
C ALA A 84 32.81 -20.08 -45.54
N GLY A 85 32.47 -18.81 -45.80
CA GLY A 85 31.94 -18.38 -47.10
C GLY A 85 31.95 -16.85 -47.20
N ARG A 86 32.79 -16.32 -48.10
CA ARG A 86 32.88 -14.91 -48.47
C ARG A 86 31.63 -14.48 -49.24
N GLY A 87 31.02 -13.34 -48.91
CA GLY A 87 30.01 -12.72 -49.77
C GLY A 87 29.27 -11.53 -49.15
N ALA A 88 29.49 -10.36 -49.75
CA ALA A 88 28.59 -9.23 -49.96
C ALA A 88 27.75 -8.62 -48.81
N ALA A 89 28.09 -7.37 -48.50
CA ALA A 89 27.21 -6.20 -48.40
C ALA A 89 25.72 -6.42 -48.05
N GLY A 90 25.31 -5.87 -46.90
CA GLY A 90 23.91 -5.52 -46.67
C GLY A 90 23.59 -5.25 -45.21
N ALA A 91 23.08 -4.04 -44.94
CA ALA A 91 22.38 -3.64 -43.72
C ALA A 91 23.20 -3.57 -42.42
N ARG A 92 23.84 -2.40 -42.24
CA ARG A 92 24.13 -1.82 -40.92
C ARG A 92 22.86 -1.85 -40.06
N GLY A 93 23.03 -2.39 -38.86
CA GLY A 93 21.99 -2.45 -37.85
C GLY A 93 21.36 -1.09 -37.57
N ARG A 94 20.04 -1.12 -37.41
CA ARG A 94 19.35 -0.30 -36.42
C ARG A 94 18.48 -1.24 -35.62
N GLY A 95 19.10 -1.91 -34.65
CA GLY A 95 18.40 -2.22 -33.44
C GLY A 95 17.83 -0.90 -32.95
N ARG A 96 16.52 -0.72 -33.15
CA ARG A 96 15.76 0.30 -32.46
C ARG A 96 15.82 -0.17 -31.02
N GLY A 97 16.84 0.32 -30.29
CA GLY A 97 16.98 0.04 -28.88
C GLY A 97 15.61 0.29 -28.27
N ASP A 98 15.04 -0.78 -27.72
CA ASP A 98 13.83 -0.67 -26.93
C ASP A 98 14.14 0.43 -25.93
N ALA A 99 13.43 1.56 -26.08
CA ALA A 99 13.54 2.63 -25.10
C ALA A 99 13.33 1.95 -23.74
N PRO A 100 14.18 2.22 -22.73
CA PRO A 100 14.03 1.61 -21.43
C PRO A 100 12.56 1.70 -21.05
N ALA A 101 11.92 0.54 -20.83
CA ALA A 101 10.52 0.52 -20.44
C ALA A 101 10.36 1.55 -19.33
N ALA A 102 9.41 2.49 -19.49
CA ALA A 102 9.18 3.54 -18.51
C ALA A 102 9.20 2.89 -17.11
N PRO A 103 9.90 3.49 -16.14
CA PRO A 103 10.03 2.88 -14.82
C PRO A 103 8.62 2.51 -14.35
N PRO A 104 8.40 1.26 -13.92
CA PRO A 104 7.07 0.76 -13.66
C PRO A 104 6.36 1.67 -12.67
N ASN A 105 5.16 2.14 -13.03
CA ASN A 105 4.38 3.04 -12.20
C ASN A 105 3.90 2.28 -10.94
N PRO A 106 4.41 2.61 -9.74
CA PRO A 106 4.05 1.91 -8.50
C PRO A 106 2.54 1.85 -8.25
N MET A 107 1.84 2.95 -8.57
CA MET A 107 0.41 3.07 -8.33
C MET A 107 -0.40 2.19 -9.30
N ALA A 108 0.09 2.02 -10.53
CA ALA A 108 -0.51 1.12 -11.52
C ALA A 108 -0.34 -0.36 -11.10
N GLY A 109 0.83 -0.71 -10.56
CA GLY A 109 1.05 -2.03 -9.97
C GLY A 109 0.11 -2.30 -8.80
N LEU A 110 -0.03 -1.32 -7.89
CA LEU A 110 -0.91 -1.44 -6.74
C LEU A 110 -2.39 -1.65 -7.13
N ILE A 111 -2.96 -0.82 -8.01
CA ILE A 111 -4.36 -1.02 -8.44
C ILE A 111 -4.55 -2.38 -9.11
N THR A 112 -3.62 -2.80 -9.97
CA THR A 112 -3.66 -4.12 -10.63
C THR A 112 -3.69 -5.26 -9.61
N ALA A 113 -2.91 -5.15 -8.52
CA ALA A 113 -2.92 -6.14 -7.45
C ALA A 113 -4.25 -6.15 -6.68
N LEU A 114 -4.81 -4.97 -6.38
CA LEU A 114 -6.10 -4.84 -5.69
C LEU A 114 -7.27 -5.36 -6.54
N GLU A 115 -7.25 -5.19 -7.85
CA GLU A 115 -8.28 -5.71 -8.76
C GLU A 115 -8.30 -7.24 -8.83
N ARG A 116 -7.13 -7.88 -8.70
CA ARG A 116 -7.00 -9.35 -8.68
C ARG A 116 -7.35 -9.96 -7.33
N ALA A 117 -7.19 -9.21 -6.25
CA ALA A 117 -7.44 -9.70 -4.90
C ALA A 117 -8.94 -9.97 -4.65
N PRO A 118 -9.27 -10.99 -3.83
CA PRO A 118 -10.65 -11.26 -3.46
C PRO A 118 -11.24 -10.11 -2.64
N THR A 119 -12.56 -9.96 -2.66
CA THR A 119 -13.25 -9.09 -1.71
C THR A 119 -13.26 -9.77 -0.33
N ILE A 120 -12.70 -9.08 0.66
CA ILE A 120 -12.56 -9.56 2.04
C ILE A 120 -13.27 -8.66 3.06
N GLY A 121 -14.06 -7.69 2.57
CA GLY A 121 -14.79 -6.76 3.39
C GLY A 121 -15.49 -5.69 2.55
N TYR A 122 -16.18 -4.79 3.23
CA TYR A 122 -16.84 -3.65 2.62
C TYR A 122 -16.76 -2.42 3.51
N LEU A 123 -16.75 -1.26 2.87
CA LEU A 123 -16.80 0.04 3.52
C LEU A 123 -17.99 0.83 2.97
N TRP A 124 -18.85 1.33 3.86
CA TRP A 124 -20.01 2.14 3.53
C TRP A 124 -19.82 3.56 4.05
N LEU A 125 -20.00 4.52 3.16
CA LEU A 125 -19.85 5.94 3.44
C LEU A 125 -21.20 6.59 3.67
N ASN A 126 -21.30 7.48 4.64
CA ASN A 126 -22.46 8.36 4.86
C ASN A 126 -23.81 7.63 4.90
N ASP A 127 -23.84 6.43 5.47
CA ASP A 127 -25.00 5.52 5.48
C ASP A 127 -25.53 5.14 4.07
N SER A 128 -24.67 5.21 3.06
CA SER A 128 -24.97 4.82 1.68
C SER A 128 -25.21 3.31 1.56
N ASN A 129 -26.12 2.93 0.67
CA ASN A 129 -26.35 1.54 0.28
C ASN A 129 -25.26 0.98 -0.65
N ILE A 130 -24.38 1.82 -1.18
CA ILE A 130 -23.28 1.42 -2.07
C ILE A 130 -22.02 1.22 -1.24
N GLY A 131 -21.59 -0.04 -1.11
CA GLY A 131 -20.35 -0.41 -0.44
C GLY A 131 -19.14 -0.37 -1.38
N TYR A 132 -18.01 0.10 -0.86
CA TYR A 132 -16.68 -0.02 -1.48
C TYR A 132 -16.07 -1.36 -1.05
N ALA A 133 -15.71 -2.21 -2.01
CA ALA A 133 -15.11 -3.51 -1.71
C ALA A 133 -13.71 -3.31 -1.10
N ILE A 134 -13.47 -3.94 0.05
CA ILE A 134 -12.15 -4.04 0.65
C ILE A 134 -11.46 -5.26 0.05
N ARG A 135 -10.31 -5.04 -0.55
CA ARG A 135 -9.49 -6.03 -1.27
C ARG A 135 -8.27 -6.46 -0.46
N TYR A 136 -7.87 -5.63 0.51
CA TYR A 136 -6.75 -5.86 1.39
C TYR A 136 -7.06 -5.30 2.78
N ALA A 137 -6.73 -6.05 3.82
CA ALA A 137 -6.95 -5.67 5.21
C ALA A 137 -5.85 -6.33 6.05
N TYR A 138 -4.90 -5.55 6.55
CA TYR A 138 -3.76 -6.06 7.29
C TYR A 138 -3.55 -5.26 8.57
N ARG A 139 -3.38 -5.96 9.69
CA ARG A 139 -3.17 -5.37 11.02
C ARG A 139 -1.80 -5.69 11.61
N THR A 140 -1.20 -4.74 12.29
CA THR A 140 -0.03 -4.95 13.14
C THR A 140 -0.30 -4.41 14.53
N ILE A 141 0.17 -5.12 15.54
CA ILE A 141 0.13 -4.64 16.92
C ILE A 141 1.28 -3.66 17.11
N THR A 142 0.98 -2.49 17.65
CA THR A 142 1.99 -1.48 17.94
C THR A 142 2.63 -1.72 19.32
N PRO A 143 3.84 -1.20 19.60
CA PRO A 143 4.53 -1.45 20.86
C PRO A 143 3.75 -1.06 22.13
N ASP A 144 2.84 -0.10 22.02
CA ASP A 144 1.89 0.36 23.06
C ASP A 144 0.63 -0.51 23.19
N ARG A 145 0.59 -1.67 22.51
CA ARG A 145 -0.57 -2.57 22.37
C ARG A 145 -1.78 -1.94 21.69
N GLY A 146 -1.56 -0.89 20.89
CA GLY A 146 -2.51 -0.43 19.90
C GLY A 146 -2.51 -1.31 18.65
N GLU A 147 -3.29 -0.88 17.65
CA GLU A 147 -3.33 -1.52 16.34
C GLU A 147 -3.11 -0.50 15.23
N ARG A 148 -2.24 -0.84 14.28
CA ARG A 148 -2.15 -0.17 12.98
C ARG A 148 -2.80 -1.08 11.96
N ILE A 149 -3.82 -0.58 11.27
CA ILE A 149 -4.60 -1.35 10.30
C ILE A 149 -4.55 -0.66 8.95
N ILE A 150 -4.17 -1.40 7.91
CA ILE A 150 -4.22 -0.95 6.52
C ILE A 150 -5.36 -1.64 5.82
N LEU A 151 -6.28 -0.85 5.30
CA LEU A 151 -7.37 -1.30 4.44
C LEU A 151 -7.12 -0.74 3.04
N ALA A 152 -7.43 -1.49 1.99
CA ALA A 152 -7.43 -0.95 0.63
C ALA A 152 -8.64 -1.39 -0.17
N SER A 153 -9.21 -0.43 -0.90
CA SER A 153 -10.28 -0.59 -1.87
C SER A 153 -9.73 -0.36 -3.27
N ASN A 154 -10.14 -1.16 -4.25
CA ASN A 154 -9.82 -0.96 -5.67
C ASN A 154 -10.65 0.16 -6.33
N ARG A 155 -11.36 0.96 -5.53
CA ARG A 155 -12.10 2.14 -5.96
C ARG A 155 -11.76 3.32 -5.07
N ARG A 156 -11.69 4.49 -5.68
CA ARG A 156 -11.52 5.76 -5.00
C ARG A 156 -12.78 6.11 -4.21
N LEU A 157 -12.65 6.43 -2.92
CA LEU A 157 -13.78 6.95 -2.14
C LEU A 157 -14.29 8.28 -2.73
N GLY A 158 -15.61 8.39 -2.88
CA GLY A 158 -16.25 9.56 -3.47
C GLY A 158 -16.07 9.66 -4.99
N ASP A 159 -15.89 8.54 -5.70
CA ASP A 159 -15.80 8.49 -7.15
C ASP A 159 -17.14 8.80 -7.85
N THR A 160 -18.27 8.47 -7.24
CA THR A 160 -19.61 8.66 -7.83
C THR A 160 -20.29 10.00 -7.50
N GLY A 161 -19.59 10.98 -6.90
CA GLY A 161 -20.22 12.24 -6.49
C GLY A 161 -19.28 13.31 -5.96
N THR A 162 -19.85 14.34 -5.32
CA THR A 162 -19.12 15.48 -4.73
C THR A 162 -18.82 15.32 -3.25
N SER A 163 -19.52 14.40 -2.57
CA SER A 163 -19.18 13.96 -1.21
C SER A 163 -17.80 13.32 -1.20
N TRP A 164 -17.12 13.32 -0.05
CA TRP A 164 -15.82 12.65 0.12
C TRP A 164 -14.66 13.21 -0.72
N LYS A 165 -14.81 14.40 -1.31
CA LYS A 165 -13.68 15.19 -1.81
C LYS A 165 -12.97 15.87 -0.63
N PRO A 166 -11.62 15.86 -0.58
CA PRO A 166 -10.87 16.53 0.47
C PRO A 166 -11.19 18.03 0.57
N LEU A 167 -11.25 18.56 1.79
CA LEU A 167 -11.38 20.00 2.03
C LEU A 167 -10.00 20.68 2.06
N ALA A 168 -9.95 21.94 1.61
CA ALA A 168 -8.75 22.77 1.73
C ALA A 168 -8.29 22.86 3.21
N PRO A 169 -6.97 22.90 3.48
CA PRO A 169 -5.87 23.01 2.51
C PRO A 169 -5.38 21.66 1.95
N ALA A 170 -6.05 20.54 2.23
CA ALA A 170 -5.59 19.23 1.80
C ALA A 170 -5.65 19.11 0.27
N THR A 171 -4.55 18.67 -0.36
CA THR A 171 -4.51 18.42 -1.80
C THR A 171 -5.04 17.03 -2.09
N SER A 172 -5.95 16.91 -3.06
CA SER A 172 -6.45 15.62 -3.52
C SER A 172 -5.36 14.83 -4.23
N THR A 173 -5.35 13.52 -4.03
CA THR A 173 -4.61 12.61 -4.91
C THR A 173 -5.50 12.13 -6.06
N ASP A 174 -4.83 11.72 -7.13
CA ASP A 174 -5.44 11.23 -8.37
C ASP A 174 -5.34 9.70 -8.47
N TYR A 175 -5.52 9.01 -7.34
CA TYR A 175 -5.53 7.54 -7.32
C TYR A 175 -6.92 6.99 -7.61
N ASP A 176 -7.00 5.96 -8.45
CA ASP A 176 -8.24 5.23 -8.76
C ASP A 176 -8.64 4.23 -7.67
N PHE A 177 -7.81 4.07 -6.64
CA PHE A 177 -8.03 3.23 -5.46
C PHE A 177 -8.07 4.07 -4.19
N THR A 178 -8.31 3.44 -3.04
CA THR A 178 -8.10 4.09 -1.75
C THR A 178 -7.41 3.16 -0.75
N VAL A 179 -6.34 3.64 -0.14
CA VAL A 179 -5.71 3.07 1.05
C VAL A 179 -6.18 3.85 2.26
N ILE A 180 -6.56 3.16 3.33
CA ILE A 180 -6.95 3.73 4.61
C ILE A 180 -6.02 3.15 5.66
N GLU A 181 -5.33 4.00 6.41
CA GLU A 181 -4.57 3.61 7.58
C GLU A 181 -5.35 4.03 8.82
N LEU A 182 -5.82 3.04 9.59
CA LEU A 182 -6.40 3.24 10.92
C LEU A 182 -5.31 3.07 11.97
N ARG A 183 -5.31 3.92 12.98
CA ARG A 183 -4.51 3.76 14.20
C ARG A 183 -5.44 3.75 15.39
N LEU A 184 -5.47 2.62 16.09
CA LEU A 184 -6.31 2.37 17.26
C LEU A 184 -5.43 2.20 18.49
N ASP A 185 -5.92 2.67 19.63
CA ASP A 185 -5.35 2.37 20.93
C ASP A 185 -5.71 0.95 21.39
N SER A 186 -5.21 0.57 22.57
CA SER A 186 -5.49 -0.74 23.18
C SER A 186 -6.96 -0.98 23.56
N LYS A 187 -7.82 0.06 23.48
CA LYS A 187 -9.27 -0.04 23.69
C LYS A 187 -10.03 -0.14 22.36
N GLY A 188 -9.34 -0.18 21.23
CA GLY A 188 -9.95 -0.19 19.90
C GLY A 188 -10.50 1.16 19.46
N LEU A 189 -10.05 2.27 20.07
CA LEU A 189 -10.47 3.63 19.75
C LEU A 189 -9.38 4.35 18.96
N GLY A 190 -9.76 5.17 17.97
CA GLY A 190 -8.75 5.97 17.29
C GLY A 190 -9.25 6.79 16.11
N GLU A 191 -8.38 6.91 15.10
CA GLU A 191 -8.63 7.67 13.89
C GLU A 191 -8.12 6.96 12.64
N GLY A 192 -8.62 7.38 11.49
CA GLY A 192 -8.21 6.88 10.19
C GLY A 192 -7.89 8.01 9.23
N LYS A 193 -6.81 7.81 8.47
CA LYS A 193 -6.36 8.67 7.38
C LYS A 193 -6.46 7.89 6.08
N ALA A 194 -6.60 8.57 4.96
CA ALA A 194 -6.78 7.88 3.69
C ALA A 194 -6.01 8.54 2.55
N SER A 195 -5.76 7.74 1.52
CA SER A 195 -5.00 8.16 0.37
C SER A 195 -5.72 9.18 -0.49
N ILE A 196 -6.99 9.52 -0.23
CA ILE A 196 -7.74 10.56 -0.96
C ILE A 196 -7.07 11.94 -0.88
N SER A 197 -6.24 12.17 0.14
CA SER A 197 -5.50 13.42 0.37
C SER A 197 -4.07 13.19 0.89
N THR A 198 -3.56 11.97 0.80
CA THR A 198 -2.22 11.60 1.31
C THR A 198 -1.58 10.58 0.38
N LYS A 199 -0.29 10.76 0.10
CA LYS A 199 0.43 9.85 -0.80
C LYS A 199 0.57 8.47 -0.18
N VAL A 200 0.61 7.45 -1.03
CA VAL A 200 0.84 6.06 -0.62
C VAL A 200 2.31 5.72 -0.81
N VAL A 201 2.91 5.11 0.21
CA VAL A 201 4.34 4.75 0.26
C VAL A 201 4.52 3.32 0.79
N VAL A 202 5.70 2.73 0.60
CA VAL A 202 6.10 1.52 1.32
C VAL A 202 6.76 1.96 2.62
N ASP A 203 6.29 1.43 3.74
CA ASP A 203 7.01 1.49 5.01
C ASP A 203 8.07 0.38 5.01
N PRO A 204 9.37 0.71 4.94
CA PRO A 204 10.43 -0.29 4.83
C PRO A 204 10.63 -1.08 6.13
N ASP A 205 10.33 -0.46 7.28
CA ASP A 205 10.51 -1.07 8.60
C ASP A 205 9.37 -2.07 8.86
N ALA A 206 8.14 -1.66 8.58
CA ALA A 206 6.96 -2.50 8.75
C ALA A 206 6.67 -3.41 7.54
N LYS A 207 7.42 -3.26 6.44
CA LYS A 207 7.29 -4.01 5.18
C LYS A 207 5.84 -4.08 4.68
N MET A 208 5.17 -2.92 4.66
CA MET A 208 3.76 -2.81 4.30
C MET A 208 3.48 -1.49 3.57
N VAL A 209 2.38 -1.46 2.83
CA VAL A 209 1.87 -0.20 2.26
C VAL A 209 1.39 0.70 3.40
N ALA A 210 1.64 2.01 3.27
CA ALA A 210 1.39 3.02 4.29
C ALA A 210 1.00 4.37 3.67
N LEU A 211 0.57 5.30 4.51
CA LEU A 211 0.39 6.70 4.12
C LEU A 211 1.62 7.53 4.48
N ASP A 212 2.07 8.33 3.53
CA ASP A 212 3.21 9.24 3.70
C ASP A 212 2.93 10.28 4.79
N ASN A 213 3.95 10.57 5.60
CA ASN A 213 3.88 11.53 6.71
C ASN A 213 2.55 11.46 7.49
N TYR A 214 2.16 10.25 7.92
CA TYR A 214 0.87 10.01 8.57
C TYR A 214 0.57 11.02 9.68
N ALA A 215 1.56 11.41 10.49
CA ALA A 215 1.37 12.34 11.60
C ALA A 215 0.80 13.70 11.15
N ALA A 216 1.25 14.24 10.02
CA ALA A 216 0.80 15.53 9.49
C ALA A 216 -0.48 15.43 8.62
N ALA A 217 -0.83 14.23 8.15
CA ALA A 217 -1.99 14.04 7.30
C ALA A 217 -3.32 14.31 8.07
N PRO A 218 -4.34 14.89 7.42
CA PRO A 218 -5.64 15.12 8.05
C PRO A 218 -6.39 13.80 8.24
N ALA A 219 -6.98 13.60 9.42
CA ALA A 219 -7.87 12.46 9.64
C ALA A 219 -9.17 12.63 8.87
N VAL A 220 -9.54 11.62 8.09
CA VAL A 220 -10.81 11.57 7.35
C VAL A 220 -11.84 10.68 8.03
N LEU A 221 -11.40 9.88 9.00
CA LEU A 221 -12.22 9.10 9.91
C LEU A 221 -11.84 9.48 11.34
N LYS A 222 -12.79 10.04 12.08
CA LYS A 222 -12.68 10.35 13.51
C LYS A 222 -13.55 9.40 14.32
N ASN A 223 -13.26 9.29 15.61
CA ASN A 223 -14.02 8.45 16.54
C ASN A 223 -14.13 7.00 16.05
N VAL A 224 -13.03 6.46 15.50
CA VAL A 224 -13.01 5.08 15.03
C VAL A 224 -13.18 4.18 16.24
N LYS A 225 -14.09 3.20 16.15
CA LYS A 225 -14.36 2.20 17.18
C LYS A 225 -14.44 0.82 16.54
N ARG A 226 -13.76 -0.15 17.15
CA ARG A 226 -13.92 -1.58 16.88
C ARG A 226 -15.07 -2.17 17.68
#